data_AF-A0A3B9CZ54-F1
#
_entry.id   AF-A0A3B9CZ54-F1
#
_cell.length_a   1.000
_cell.length_b   1.000
_cell.length_c   1.000
_cell.angle_alpha   90.00
_cell.angle_beta   90.00
_cell.angle_gamma   90.00
#
_symmetry.space_group_name_H-M   'P 1'
#
loop_
_entity.id
_entity.type
_entity.pdbx_description
1 polymer ?
#
loop_
_entity_poly.entity_id
_entity_poly.type
_entity_poly.pdbx_seq_one_letter_code
_entity_poly.pdbx_strand_id
1 'polypeptide(L)'
;LHLLNSSDVQGRIRTSSGRVSTMLKDKDRKDADRIEELYLAAFSRKPNQDEIDFLIEAIADYESPQTAWEDVVWAVINAKEFQFVK
;
A
#
# COMPACT_ATOMS: atom_id res chain seq x y z
N LEU A 1 6.70 -1.11 21.63
CA LEU A 1 7.18 -0.92 20.25
C LEU A 1 6.74 0.46 19.78
N HIS A 2 7.68 1.41 19.64
CA HIS A 2 7.43 2.75 19.08
C HIS A 2 8.07 2.83 17.69
N LEU A 3 7.62 1.98 16.77
CA LEU A 3 8.07 2.03 15.38
C LEU A 3 6.98 2.75 14.58
N LEU A 4 7.35 3.93 14.06
CA LEU A 4 6.64 4.68 13.02
C LEU A 4 5.25 5.28 13.38
N ASN A 5 5.09 5.80 14.61
CA ASN A 5 4.06 6.82 14.88
C ASN A 5 4.50 8.21 14.37
N SER A 6 4.84 8.33 13.09
CA SER A 6 5.03 9.65 12.50
C SER A 6 3.80 9.98 11.69
N SER A 7 2.90 10.76 12.30
CA SER A 7 1.79 11.44 11.61
C SER A 7 2.26 12.15 10.34
N ASP A 8 3.54 12.50 10.25
CA ASP A 8 4.20 13.03 9.05
C ASP A 8 4.20 12.05 7.87
N VAL A 9 4.54 10.76 8.09
CA VAL A 9 4.54 9.74 7.02
C VAL A 9 3.11 9.46 6.57
N GLN A 10 2.18 9.34 7.51
CA GLN A 10 0.76 9.14 7.19
C GLN A 10 0.18 10.37 6.47
N GLY A 11 0.61 11.58 6.83
CA GLY A 11 0.25 12.82 6.13
C GLY A 11 0.78 12.86 4.68
N ARG A 12 2.01 12.40 4.45
CA ARG A 12 2.57 12.27 3.08
C ARG A 12 1.82 11.24 2.23
N ILE A 13 1.41 10.12 2.83
CA ILE A 13 0.61 9.09 2.14
C ILE A 13 -0.77 9.64 1.76
N ARG A 14 -1.41 10.39 2.67
CA ARG A 14 -2.73 11.03 2.52
C ARG A 14 -2.78 12.27 1.64
N THR A 15 -1.63 12.70 1.12
CA THR A 15 -1.58 13.91 0.31
C THR A 15 -2.38 13.69 -0.98
N SER A 16 -3.21 14.66 -1.37
CA SER A 16 -4.10 14.60 -2.54
C SER A 16 -3.37 14.49 -3.89
N SER A 17 -2.08 14.80 -3.92
CA SER A 17 -1.15 14.58 -5.04
C SER A 17 -0.26 13.35 -4.86
N GLY A 18 -0.54 12.50 -3.87
CA GLY A 18 0.23 11.30 -3.56
C GLY A 18 0.05 10.19 -4.59
N ARG A 19 0.89 9.16 -4.47
CA ARG A 19 0.87 7.99 -5.37
C ARG A 19 -0.49 7.29 -5.36
N VAL A 20 -1.11 7.13 -4.18
CA VAL A 20 -2.44 6.51 -4.03
C VAL A 20 -3.51 7.29 -4.80
N SER A 21 -3.60 8.61 -4.59
CA SER A 21 -4.58 9.45 -5.29
C SER A 21 -4.37 9.49 -6.80
N THR A 22 -3.13 9.36 -7.29
CA THR A 22 -2.85 9.28 -8.72
C THR A 22 -3.22 7.91 -9.29
N MET A 23 -2.91 6.84 -8.55
CA MET A 23 -3.20 5.46 -8.92
C MET A 23 -4.71 5.16 -8.99
N LEU A 24 -5.51 5.81 -8.13
CA LEU A 24 -6.97 5.66 -8.12
C LEU A 24 -7.71 6.50 -9.18
N LYS A 25 -7.04 7.47 -9.82
CA LYS A 25 -7.62 8.21 -10.95
C LYS A 25 -7.71 7.36 -12.22
N ASP A 26 -6.79 6.41 -12.37
CA ASP A 26 -6.79 5.45 -13.47
C ASP A 26 -7.78 4.33 -13.14
N LYS A 27 -9.06 4.50 -13.52
CA LYS A 27 -10.14 3.57 -13.19
C LYS A 27 -10.12 2.27 -14.00
N ASP A 28 -9.42 2.26 -15.13
CA ASP A 28 -9.39 1.10 -16.04
C ASP A 28 -8.40 0.03 -15.57
N ARG A 29 -7.48 0.42 -14.69
CA ARG A 29 -6.49 -0.48 -14.10
C ARG A 29 -7.09 -1.38 -13.02
N LYS A 30 -6.73 -2.68 -13.06
CA LYS A 30 -7.15 -3.66 -12.06
C LYS A 30 -6.35 -3.51 -10.77
N ASP A 31 -6.95 -3.89 -9.64
CA ASP A 31 -6.28 -3.86 -8.35
C ASP A 31 -5.05 -4.77 -8.31
N ALA A 32 -5.09 -5.94 -8.95
CA ALA A 32 -3.92 -6.82 -9.08
C ALA A 32 -2.72 -6.14 -9.75
N ASP A 33 -2.94 -5.35 -10.81
CA ASP A 33 -1.87 -4.62 -11.49
C ASP A 33 -1.30 -3.49 -10.61
N ARG A 34 -2.14 -2.87 -9.77
CA ARG A 34 -1.73 -1.87 -8.78
C ARG A 34 -0.89 -2.51 -7.67
N ILE A 35 -1.29 -3.69 -7.19
CA ILE A 35 -0.53 -4.48 -6.21
C ILE A 35 0.84 -4.85 -6.78
N GLU A 36 0.91 -5.35 -8.02
CA GLU A 36 2.18 -5.72 -8.64
C GLU A 36 3.16 -4.54 -8.72
N GLU A 37 2.70 -3.35 -9.14
CA GLU A 37 3.57 -2.17 -9.18
C GLU A 37 4.02 -1.72 -7.79
N LEU A 38 3.15 -1.83 -6.78
CA LEU A 38 3.51 -1.52 -5.40
C LEU A 38 4.62 -2.44 -4.89
N TYR A 39 4.50 -3.75 -5.14
CA TYR A 39 5.49 -4.75 -4.75
C TYR A 39 6.81 -4.57 -5.48
N LEU A 40 6.77 -4.27 -6.79
CA LEU A 40 7.99 -3.99 -7.54
C LEU A 40 8.69 -2.73 -7.00
N ALA A 41 7.94 -1.69 -6.66
CA ALA A 41 8.52 -0.45 -6.14
C ALA A 41 9.03 -0.56 -4.71
N ALA A 42 8.40 -1.38 -3.87
CA ALA A 42 8.80 -1.56 -2.47
C ALA A 42 9.83 -2.69 -2.33
N PHE A 43 9.49 -3.89 -2.78
CA PHE A 43 10.24 -5.12 -2.53
C PHE A 43 11.12 -5.58 -3.70
N SER A 44 11.09 -4.86 -4.85
CA SER A 44 11.83 -5.23 -6.07
C SER A 44 11.54 -6.64 -6.57
N ARG A 45 10.35 -7.18 -6.26
CA ARG A 45 9.86 -8.49 -6.70
C ARG A 45 8.39 -8.41 -7.06
N LYS A 46 7.88 -9.42 -7.79
CA LYS A 46 6.45 -9.60 -7.97
C LYS A 46 5.81 -10.17 -6.69
N PRO A 47 4.55 -9.83 -6.39
CA PRO A 47 3.79 -10.52 -5.36
C PRO A 47 3.52 -11.97 -5.79
N ASN A 48 3.34 -12.86 -4.82
CA ASN A 48 2.79 -14.19 -5.07
C ASN A 48 1.25 -14.16 -5.03
N GLN A 49 0.60 -15.27 -5.39
CA GLN A 49 -0.87 -15.33 -5.47
C GLN A 49 -1.54 -15.10 -4.10
N ASP A 50 -1.00 -15.71 -3.03
CA ASP A 50 -1.55 -15.58 -1.68
C ASP A 50 -1.49 -14.11 -1.19
N GLU A 51 -0.41 -13.40 -1.52
CA GLU A 51 -0.23 -11.97 -1.22
C GLU A 51 -1.21 -11.09 -2.00
N ILE A 52 -1.49 -11.42 -3.26
CA ILE A 52 -2.49 -10.70 -4.08
C ILE A 52 -3.88 -10.90 -3.47
N ASP A 53 -4.25 -12.15 -3.19
CA ASP A 53 -5.59 -12.49 -2.71
C ASP A 53 -5.85 -11.85 -1.34
N PHE A 54 -4.88 -11.92 -0.42
CA PHE A 54 -4.95 -11.27 0.88
C PHE A 54 -5.16 -9.75 0.77
N LEU A 55 -4.44 -9.09 -0.13
CA LEU A 55 -4.57 -7.64 -0.31
C LEU A 55 -5.87 -7.24 -0.99
N ILE A 56 -6.38 -8.03 -1.94
CA ILE A 56 -7.69 -7.79 -2.56
C ILE A 56 -8.79 -7.92 -1.52
N GLU A 57 -8.75 -8.96 -0.68
CA GLU A 57 -9.71 -9.14 0.41
C GLU A 57 -9.63 -7.97 1.41
N ALA A 58 -8.41 -7.60 1.83
CA ALA A 58 -8.20 -6.48 2.74
C ALA A 58 -8.71 -5.15 2.15
N ILE A 59 -8.57 -4.91 0.84
CA ILE A 59 -9.08 -3.69 0.19
C ILE A 59 -10.62 -3.71 0.12
N ALA A 60 -11.23 -4.87 -0.08
CA ALA A 60 -12.68 -5.02 -0.20
C ALA A 60 -13.43 -4.70 1.11
N ASP A 61 -12.77 -4.84 2.26
CA ASP A 61 -13.34 -4.52 3.58
C ASP A 61 -13.50 -3.02 3.86
N TYR A 62 -12.93 -2.15 3.01
CA TYR A 62 -13.00 -0.70 3.18
C TYR A 62 -14.12 -0.05 2.34
N GLU A 63 -14.89 0.84 2.96
CA GLU A 63 -15.89 1.67 2.24
C GLU A 63 -15.25 2.67 1.26
N SER A 64 -14.02 3.11 1.56
CA SER A 64 -13.28 4.10 0.79
C SER A 64 -12.05 3.47 0.15
N PRO A 65 -11.99 3.33 -1.19
CA PRO A 65 -10.81 2.82 -1.88
C PRO A 65 -9.55 3.62 -1.56
N GLN A 66 -9.68 4.94 -1.40
CA GLN A 66 -8.57 5.81 -1.00
C GLN A 66 -7.98 5.37 0.34
N THR A 67 -8.83 5.16 1.34
CA THR A 67 -8.39 4.76 2.69
C THR A 67 -7.78 3.35 2.69
N ALA A 68 -8.35 2.43 1.92
CA ALA A 68 -7.83 1.08 1.75
C ALA A 68 -6.38 1.08 1.25
N TRP A 69 -6.13 1.80 0.15
CA TRP A 69 -4.82 1.85 -0.49
C TRP A 69 -3.79 2.63 0.32
N GLU A 70 -4.21 3.66 1.07
CA GLU A 70 -3.33 4.34 2.02
C GLU A 70 -2.86 3.39 3.14
N ASP A 71 -3.76 2.54 3.64
CA ASP A 71 -3.44 1.55 4.67
C ASP A 71 -2.51 0.46 4.13
N VAL A 72 -2.75 -0.04 2.91
CA VAL A 72 -1.85 -1.00 2.24
C VAL A 72 -0.44 -0.41 2.07
N VAL A 73 -0.31 0.84 1.61
CA VAL A 73 1.00 1.51 1.50
C VAL A 73 1.66 1.68 2.85
N TRP A 74 0.89 2.02 3.89
CA TRP A 74 1.40 2.09 5.25
C TRP A 74 1.91 0.74 5.75
N ALA A 75 1.14 -0.34 5.54
CA ALA A 75 1.53 -1.70 5.91
C ALA A 75 2.80 -2.15 5.20
N VAL A 76 2.95 -1.84 3.91
CA VAL A 76 4.14 -2.15 3.10
C VAL A 76 5.38 -1.43 3.64
N ILE A 77 5.28 -0.13 3.97
CA ILE A 77 6.39 0.64 4.54
C ILE A 77 6.77 0.13 5.94
N ASN A 78 5.80 -0.37 6.70
CA ASN A 78 5.99 -0.93 8.03
C ASN A 78 6.31 -2.43 8.04
N ALA A 79 6.37 -3.07 6.87
CA ALA A 79 6.60 -4.50 6.75
C ALA A 79 7.97 -4.90 7.31
N LYS A 80 8.08 -6.13 7.83
CA LYS A 80 9.32 -6.66 8.43
C LYS A 80 10.53 -6.59 7.49
N GLU A 81 10.31 -6.64 6.18
CA GLU A 81 11.35 -6.53 5.15
C GLU A 81 12.06 -5.14 5.16
N PHE A 82 11.41 -4.10 5.69
CA PHE A 82 11.99 -2.76 5.90
C PHE A 82 12.36 -2.47 7.35
N GLN A 83 12.07 -3.38 8.29
CA GLN A 83 12.47 -3.21 9.67
C GLN A 83 13.97 -3.49 9.80
N PHE A 84 14.76 -2.43 10.00
CA PHE A 84 16.14 -2.55 10.43
C PHE A 84 16.17 -3.14 11.84
N VAL A 85 16.27 -4.47 11.94
CA VAL A 85 16.53 -5.16 13.19
C VAL A 85 18.00 -4.91 13.54
N LYS A 86 18.25 -4.37 14.73
CA LYS A 86 19.59 -4.26 15.31
C LYS A 86 19.83 -5.46 16.23
#